data_AF-A0A3B0RXX2-F1
#
_entry.id   AF-A0A3B0RXX2-F1
#
_cell.length_a   1.000
_cell.length_b   1.000
_cell.length_c   1.000
_cell.angle_alpha   90.00
_cell.angle_beta   90.00
_cell.angle_gamma   90.00
#
_symmetry.space_group_name_H-M   'P 1'
#
loop_
_entity.id
_entity.type
_entity.pdbx_description
1 polymer ?
#
loop_
_entity_poly.entity_id
_entity_poly.type
_entity_poly.pdbx_seq_one_letter_code
_entity_poly.pdbx_strand_id
1 'polypeptide(L)' 'MTVLLVLIPVALFLGLLGLAAFLWTLRSGQFDDLEGAAERILHDDDELPVQQEPDEQKPATKKGS' A
#
# COMPACT_ATOMS: atom_id res chain seq x y z
N MET A 1 -11.77 39.56 -25.33
CA MET A 1 -10.31 39.55 -25.07
C MET A 1 -9.95 39.55 -23.58
N THR A 2 -10.82 40.05 -22.69
CA THR A 2 -10.58 40.12 -21.24
C THR A 2 -10.61 38.77 -20.51
N VAL A 3 -11.37 37.80 -21.02
CA VAL A 3 -11.53 36.50 -20.33
C VAL A 3 -10.24 35.68 -20.32
N LEU A 4 -9.42 35.78 -21.37
CA LEU A 4 -8.14 35.06 -21.46
C LEU A 4 -7.16 35.57 -20.40
N LEU A 5 -7.19 36.86 -20.05
CA LEU A 5 -6.38 37.41 -18.96
C LEU A 5 -6.71 36.80 -17.59
N VAL A 6 -7.91 36.25 -17.41
CA VAL A 6 -8.32 35.56 -16.18
C VAL A 6 -8.10 34.04 -16.31
N LEU A 7 -8.44 33.46 -17.46
CA LEU A 7 -8.32 32.00 -17.66
C LEU A 7 -6.88 31.52 -17.67
N ILE A 8 -5.95 32.27 -18.26
CA ILE A 8 -4.53 31.88 -18.32
C ILE A 8 -3.93 31.71 -16.91
N PRO A 9 -3.99 32.72 -16.01
CA PRO A 9 -3.44 32.54 -14.66
C PRO A 9 -4.18 31.48 -13.85
N VAL A 10 -5.50 31.36 -14.00
CA VAL A 10 -6.29 30.30 -13.33
C VAL A 10 -5.83 28.91 -13.79
N ALA A 11 -5.69 28.70 -15.09
CA ALA A 11 -5.24 27.42 -15.64
C ALA A 11 -3.80 27.08 -15.20
N LEU A 12 -2.90 28.06 -15.22
CA LEU A 12 -1.53 27.87 -14.72
C LEU A 12 -1.50 27.54 -13.23
N PHE A 13 -2.31 28.22 -12.42
CA PHE A 13 -2.41 27.96 -10.99
C PHE A 13 -2.96 26.55 -10.70
N LEU A 14 -4.03 26.15 -11.39
CA LEU A 14 -4.59 24.80 -11.27
C LEU A 14 -3.60 23.72 -11.75
N GLY A 15 -2.88 23.98 -12.84
CA GLY A 15 -1.82 23.10 -13.33
C GLY A 15 -0.68 22.96 -12.32
N LEU A 16 -0.24 24.06 -11.71
CA LEU A 16 0.81 24.05 -10.69
C LEU A 16 0.36 23.33 -9.41
N LEU A 17 -0.88 23.55 -8.98
CA LEU A 17 -1.48 22.82 -7.86
C LEU A 17 -1.54 21.32 -8.12
N GLY A 18 -2.00 20.91 -9.30
CA GLY A 18 -2.03 19.50 -9.70
C GLY A 18 -0.64 18.88 -9.74
N LEU A 19 0.34 19.59 -10.30
CA LEU A 19 1.73 19.15 -10.34
C LEU A 19 2.32 19.01 -8.93
N ALA A 20 2.09 19.99 -8.05
CA ALA A 20 2.55 19.93 -6.67
C ALA A 20 1.94 18.75 -5.90
N ALA A 21 0.63 18.52 -6.07
CA ALA A 21 -0.06 17.36 -5.49
C ALA A 21 0.53 16.05 -6.01
N PHE A 22 0.77 15.94 -7.32
CA PHE A 22 1.38 14.76 -7.94
C PHE A 22 2.80 14.49 -7.43
N LEU A 23 3.64 15.52 -7.33
CA LEU A 23 4.99 15.37 -6.76
C LEU A 23 4.94 14.98 -5.27
N TRP A 24 3.95 15.49 -4.54
CA TRP A 24 3.73 15.10 -3.14
C TRP A 24 3.32 13.64 -2.99
N THR A 25 2.46 13.09 -3.86
CA THR A 25 2.09 11.67 -3.80
C THR A 25 3.28 10.75 -4.09
N LEU A 26 4.11 11.10 -5.08
CA LEU A 26 5.35 10.38 -5.39
C LEU A 26 6.32 10.41 -4.19
N ARG A 27 6.48 11.56 -3.53
CA ARG A 27 7.36 11.69 -2.37
C ARG A 27 6.81 10.99 -1.12
N SER A 28 5.49 10.89 -0.97
CA SER A 28 4.86 10.36 0.24
C SER A 28 4.92 8.83 0.37
N GLY A 29 5.51 8.12 -0.60
CA GLY A 29 5.72 6.67 -0.50
C GLY A 29 4.43 5.84 -0.51
N GLN A 30 3.28 6.43 -0.86
CA GLN A 30 1.98 5.76 -0.92
C GLN A 30 1.93 4.61 -1.95
N PHE A 31 2.92 4.52 -2.84
CA PHE A 31 3.06 3.43 -3.81
C PHE A 31 3.76 2.19 -3.25
N ASP A 32 4.51 2.33 -2.14
CA ASP A 32 5.25 1.23 -1.51
C ASP A 32 4.30 0.16 -0.93
N ASP A 33 3.14 0.59 -0.42
CA ASP A 33 2.08 -0.31 0.07
C ASP A 33 1.39 -1.10 -1.07
N LEU A 34 1.32 -0.51 -2.27
CA LEU A 34 0.78 -1.19 -3.46
C LEU A 34 1.77 -2.24 -4.01
N GLU A 35 3.06 -1.93 -3.99
CA GLU A 35 4.14 -2.86 -4.39
C GLU A 35 4.10 -4.13 -3.51
N GLY A 36 3.99 -3.96 -2.18
CA GLY A 36 3.87 -5.07 -1.23
C GLY A 36 2.57 -5.88 -1.36
N ALA A 37 1.48 -5.28 -1.83
CA ALA A 37 0.24 -6.00 -2.12
C ALA A 37 0.32 -6.82 -3.42
N ALA A 38 1.02 -6.31 -4.44
CA ALA A 38 1.26 -7.02 -5.69
C ALA A 38 2.18 -8.23 -5.48
N GLU A 39 3.21 -8.10 -4.65
CA GLU A 39 4.11 -9.20 -4.26
C GLU A 39 3.32 -10.36 -3.64
N ARG A 40 2.43 -10.07 -2.68
CA ARG A 40 1.58 -11.10 -2.08
C ARG A 40 0.67 -11.76 -3.12
N ILE A 41 0.02 -11.01 -3.99
CA ILE A 41 -0.92 -11.60 -4.96
C ILE A 41 -0.23 -12.48 -6.01
N LEU A 42 1.02 -12.19 -6.35
CA LEU A 42 1.80 -12.98 -7.31
C LEU A 42 2.37 -14.26 -6.68
N HIS A 43 2.65 -14.24 -5.37
CA HIS A 43 3.20 -15.37 -4.62
C HIS A 43 2.15 -16.20 -3.85
N ASP A 44 0.97 -15.65 -3.57
CA ASP A 44 -0.14 -16.32 -2.85
C ASP A 44 -0.85 -17.38 -3.72
N ASP A 45 -0.62 -17.42 -5.04
CA ASP A 45 -1.13 -18.49 -5.90
C ASP A 45 -0.38 -19.82 -5.68
N ASP A 46 0.85 -19.77 -5.13
CA ASP A 46 1.71 -20.94 -4.89
C ASP A 46 1.72 -21.42 -3.42
N GLU A 47 1.23 -20.61 -2.47
CA GLU A 47 1.19 -20.96 -1.05
C GLU A 47 -0.26 -21.17 -0.57
N LEU A 48 -0.74 -22.41 -0.71
CA LEU A 48 -1.86 -22.90 0.10
C LEU A 48 -1.57 -22.58 1.58
N PRO A 49 -2.53 -22.06 2.35
CA PRO A 49 -2.31 -21.79 3.76
C PRO A 49 -2.06 -23.13 4.45
N VAL A 50 -0.80 -23.40 4.77
CA VAL A 50 -0.47 -24.33 5.84
C VAL A 50 -1.03 -23.67 7.09
N GLN A 51 -2.28 -24.02 7.41
CA GLN A 51 -2.84 -23.86 8.74
C GLN A 51 -1.82 -24.52 9.66
N GLN A 52 -0.96 -23.70 10.28
CA GLN A 52 -0.24 -24.11 11.46
C GLN A 52 -1.33 -24.37 12.50
N GLU A 53 -1.76 -25.63 12.58
CA GLU A 53 -2.42 -26.10 13.78
C GLU A 53 -1.51 -25.69 14.95
N PRO A 54 -2.06 -25.07 16.01
CA PRO A 54 -1.31 -24.86 17.23
C PRO A 54 -0.90 -26.24 17.74
N ASP A 55 0.33 -26.64 17.43
CA ASP A 55 0.87 -27.93 17.80
C ASP A 55 0.78 -28.06 19.33
N GLU A 56 0.11 -29.13 19.70
CA GLU A 56 -0.28 -29.52 21.02
C GLU A 56 1.00 -29.69 21.87
N GLN A 57 1.40 -28.66 22.61
CA GLN A 57 2.33 -28.83 23.73
C GLN A 57 1.60 -29.55 24.87
N LYS A 58 1.42 -30.86 24.68
CA LYS A 58 1.20 -31.82 25.74
C LYS A 58 2.57 -32.18 26.34
N PRO A 59 2.91 -31.75 27.57
CA PRO A 59 4.05 -32.32 28.24
C PRO A 59 3.64 -33.71 28.73
N ALA A 60 4.15 -34.74 28.05
CA ALA A 60 4.25 -36.04 28.67
C ALA A 60 5.16 -35.96 29.90
N THR A 61 4.80 -36.73 30.92
CA THR A 61 5.59 -37.13 32.10
C THR A 61 5.49 -36.27 33.37
N LYS A 62 4.72 -36.76 34.34
CA LYS A 62 5.33 -37.15 35.62
C LYS A 62 4.60 -38.34 36.25
N LYS A 63 5.35 -39.43 36.29
CA LYS A 63 5.15 -40.67 37.07
C LYS A 63 5.05 -40.34 38.57
N GLY A 64 4.06 -40.93 39.25
CA GLY A 64 3.98 -41.02 40.70
C GLY A 64 2.81 -40.29 41.35
N SER A 65 1.71 -40.99 41.60
CA SER A 65 1.35 -41.50 42.93
C SER A 65 0.16 -42.44 42.86
#